data_AF-A0A6G2VWY1-F1
#
_entry.id   AF-A0A6G2VWY1-F1
#
_cell.length_a   1.000
_cell.length_b   1.000
_cell.length_c   1.000
_cell.angle_alpha   90.00
_cell.angle_beta   90.00
_cell.angle_gamma   90.00
#
_symmetry.space_group_name_H-M   'P 1'
#
loop_
_entity.id
_entity.type
_entity.pdbx_description
1 polymer ?
#
loop_
_entity_poly.entity_id
_entity_poly.type
_entity_poly.pdbx_seq_one_letter_code
_entity_poly.pdbx_strand_id
1 'polypeptide(L)'
;MAVDDRKARTFSQITGQDRQTLTAAYLHVLIGESLLDTRKTAGSPAAHGALTWPFQAWQRKGEKVVHGGHLWSALEQPQANGPARFPGWFPDAYETFAKKLLDQERAHPCYFGVQGQQRGNNWFTLFDSSFPEEHGVHALADSLVAFREQARRGPKRQTLIVFAGPPEPHAELADHQAAFWTLLRDLSAVDTDPWPEGYPTDTASPAWQWCFAGEPWFTFMASPGYHHRDSRNLGPCLTLVFQTRRVFDGLSGSTVAGQAAKRRIRAALEHYDTVPPHPYLGDPMYSSVHKWRQYALPDDQSVGEPEKCPFAG
;
A
#
# COMPACT_ATOMS: atom_id res chain seq x y z
N MET A 1 45.52 32.27 6.38
CA MET A 1 44.22 31.70 6.01
C MET A 1 44.12 30.34 6.67
N ALA A 2 43.07 30.07 7.44
CA ALA A 2 42.81 28.80 8.12
C ALA A 2 41.31 28.56 8.17
N VAL A 3 40.89 27.31 8.29
CA VAL A 3 39.48 26.88 8.30
C VAL A 3 38.84 27.26 9.63
N ASP A 4 37.60 27.76 9.61
CA ASP A 4 36.79 27.92 10.83
C ASP A 4 36.00 26.62 11.09
N ASP A 5 36.13 26.10 12.31
CA ASP A 5 35.56 24.83 12.73
C ASP A 5 34.90 24.99 14.11
N ARG A 6 33.56 24.91 14.14
CA ARG A 6 32.79 24.86 15.40
C ARG A 6 31.33 24.39 15.28
N LYS A 7 31.13 23.18 14.75
CA LYS A 7 29.89 22.42 15.01
C LYS A 7 29.89 21.86 16.44
N ALA A 8 29.44 22.64 17.44
CA ALA A 8 29.10 22.11 18.77
C ALA A 8 28.24 23.07 19.64
N ARG A 9 26.91 22.91 19.66
CA ARG A 9 26.06 23.37 20.78
C ARG A 9 24.92 22.39 21.05
N THR A 10 25.01 21.70 22.19
CA THR A 10 24.03 20.72 22.68
C THR A 10 22.83 21.43 23.30
N PHE A 11 21.60 21.11 22.89
CA PHE A 11 20.39 21.68 23.47
C PHE A 11 20.00 20.98 24.79
N SER A 12 20.76 21.25 25.85
CA SER A 12 20.37 20.93 27.23
C SER A 12 19.71 22.16 27.88
N GLN A 13 18.48 22.48 27.46
CA GLN A 13 17.56 23.39 28.15
C GLN A 13 16.17 23.39 27.49
N ILE A 14 15.31 22.46 27.92
CA ILE A 14 13.85 22.61 27.89
C ILE A 14 13.37 22.22 29.29
N THR A 15 12.60 23.09 29.94
CA THR A 15 12.17 22.90 31.33
C THR A 15 10.93 22.01 31.40
N GLY A 16 10.65 21.44 32.58
CA GLY A 16 9.58 20.44 32.74
C GLY A 16 8.15 20.91 32.51
N GLN A 17 7.94 22.22 32.26
CA GLN A 17 6.61 22.83 32.27
C GLN A 17 5.92 22.85 30.90
N ASP A 18 6.67 22.96 29.79
CA ASP A 18 6.12 22.85 28.43
C ASP A 18 5.50 21.48 28.11
N ARG A 19 5.85 20.46 28.91
CA ARG A 19 5.42 19.08 28.71
C ARG A 19 3.94 18.82 29.00
N GLN A 20 3.26 19.72 29.72
CA GLN A 20 1.83 19.59 30.05
C GLN A 20 0.92 20.35 29.07
N THR A 21 1.35 21.51 28.55
CA THR A 21 0.56 22.29 27.59
C THR A 21 0.37 21.54 26.26
N LEU A 22 1.40 20.80 25.81
CA LEU A 22 1.33 19.97 24.61
C LEU A 22 0.42 18.75 24.73
N THR A 23 0.00 18.34 25.94
CA THR A 23 -0.89 17.18 26.12
C THR A 23 -2.34 17.49 25.73
N ALA A 24 -2.77 18.76 25.85
CA ALA A 24 -4.16 19.16 25.57
C ALA A 24 -4.49 19.21 24.06
N ALA A 25 -3.54 19.67 23.23
CA ALA A 25 -3.73 19.74 21.78
C ALA A 25 -3.77 18.35 21.10
N TYR A 26 -3.19 17.33 21.74
CA TYR A 26 -2.99 16.01 21.14
C TYR A 26 -4.24 15.12 21.07
N LEU A 27 -5.35 15.53 21.69
CA LEU A 27 -6.55 14.69 21.83
C LEU A 27 -7.62 14.91 20.75
N HIS A 28 -7.63 16.06 20.06
CA HIS A 28 -8.71 16.44 19.14
C HIS A 28 -8.51 16.00 17.67
N VAL A 29 -7.33 15.51 17.29
CA VAL A 29 -7.04 15.07 15.89
C VAL A 29 -7.31 13.57 15.67
N LEU A 30 -7.69 12.84 16.72
CA LEU A 30 -7.90 11.38 16.68
C LEU A 30 -9.34 10.92 16.99
N ILE A 31 -10.26 11.85 17.27
CA ILE A 31 -11.66 11.52 17.61
C ILE A 31 -12.56 11.88 16.43
N GLY A 32 -12.88 10.87 15.63
CA GLY A 32 -13.78 10.95 14.47
C GLY A 32 -14.85 9.85 14.48
N GLU A 33 -15.41 9.55 15.66
CA GLU A 33 -16.48 8.57 15.82
C GLU A 33 -17.70 9.21 16.52
N SER A 34 -18.88 9.06 15.91
CA SER A 34 -20.15 9.27 16.58
C SER A 34 -20.52 8.01 17.37
N LEU A 35 -20.88 8.18 18.64
CA LEU A 35 -21.28 7.08 19.53
C LEU A 35 -22.62 6.46 19.09
N LEU A 36 -22.73 5.12 19.13
CA LEU A 36 -23.91 4.44 19.69
C LEU A 36 -23.62 2.97 20.07
N ASP A 37 -24.28 2.55 21.15
CA ASP A 37 -24.10 1.37 22.00
C ASP A 37 -24.61 0.02 21.39
N THR A 38 -24.14 -1.21 21.72
CA THR A 38 -22.81 -1.74 22.16
C THR A 38 -22.48 -3.08 21.42
N ARG A 39 -22.49 -4.36 21.90
CA ARG A 39 -22.71 -5.07 23.21
C ARG A 39 -21.90 -6.41 23.26
N LYS A 40 -22.27 -7.37 24.13
CA LYS A 40 -21.54 -8.63 24.51
C LYS A 40 -21.94 -9.83 23.60
N THR A 41 -21.31 -11.02 23.56
CA THR A 41 -20.64 -11.87 24.58
C THR A 41 -19.43 -12.67 24.05
N ALA A 42 -18.78 -13.46 24.92
CA ALA A 42 -17.53 -14.21 24.65
C ALA A 42 -17.72 -15.75 24.69
N GLY A 43 -16.75 -16.49 24.14
CA GLY A 43 -16.65 -17.94 24.28
C GLY A 43 -15.38 -18.52 23.63
N SER A 44 -14.68 -19.40 24.35
CA SER A 44 -13.55 -20.22 23.86
C SER A 44 -13.44 -21.47 24.74
N PRO A 45 -13.02 -22.60 24.16
CA PRO A 45 -11.79 -23.22 24.64
C PRO A 45 -10.87 -23.70 23.49
N ALA A 46 -9.69 -24.20 23.83
CA ALA A 46 -8.67 -24.71 22.91
C ALA A 46 -8.54 -26.24 22.98
N ALA A 47 -8.00 -26.84 21.92
CA ALA A 47 -7.28 -28.13 21.95
C ALA A 47 -6.35 -28.24 20.72
N HIS A 48 -5.29 -29.04 20.83
CA HIS A 48 -4.36 -29.30 19.73
C HIS A 48 -4.83 -30.43 18.81
N GLY A 49 -4.51 -30.31 17.52
CA GLY A 49 -4.56 -31.41 16.55
C GLY A 49 -3.66 -31.08 15.36
N ALA A 50 -2.65 -31.90 15.10
CA ALA A 50 -1.82 -31.76 13.91
C ALA A 50 -2.60 -32.29 12.70
N LEU A 51 -2.88 -31.42 11.73
CA LEU A 51 -3.80 -31.72 10.62
C LEU A 51 -3.15 -31.35 9.28
N THR A 52 -2.60 -32.36 8.62
CA THR A 52 -2.17 -32.31 7.22
C THR A 52 -3.40 -32.22 6.32
N TRP A 53 -3.61 -31.06 5.68
CA TRP A 53 -4.81 -30.82 4.87
C TRP A 53 -4.55 -31.04 3.38
N PRO A 54 -5.32 -31.91 2.67
CA PRO A 54 -5.21 -32.07 1.23
C PRO A 54 -5.76 -30.83 0.51
N PHE A 55 -5.08 -30.42 -0.57
CA PHE A 55 -5.31 -29.15 -1.26
C PHE A 55 -6.47 -29.21 -2.28
N GLN A 56 -7.69 -29.51 -1.83
CA GLN A 56 -8.88 -29.56 -2.69
C GLN A 56 -10.17 -29.02 -2.04
N ALA A 57 -11.14 -28.70 -2.91
CA ALA A 57 -12.55 -28.39 -2.62
C ALA A 57 -12.87 -27.09 -1.85
N TRP A 58 -12.73 -25.94 -2.52
CA TRP A 58 -13.53 -24.73 -2.21
C TRP A 58 -14.12 -24.02 -3.45
N GLN A 59 -14.56 -24.81 -4.45
CA GLN A 59 -15.43 -24.29 -5.51
C GLN A 59 -16.84 -24.02 -4.96
N ARG A 60 -17.10 -22.80 -4.47
CA ARG A 60 -18.47 -22.32 -4.31
C ARG A 60 -19.08 -22.05 -5.69
N LYS A 61 -20.19 -22.71 -6.00
CA LYS A 61 -21.09 -22.25 -7.07
C LYS A 61 -21.72 -20.93 -6.62
N GLY A 62 -21.39 -19.85 -7.30
CA GLY A 62 -21.97 -18.52 -7.10
C GLY A 62 -21.31 -17.56 -8.10
N GLU A 63 -22.10 -17.12 -9.07
CA GLU A 63 -21.85 -16.04 -10.05
C GLU A 63 -20.41 -15.84 -10.55
N LYS A 64 -20.18 -16.08 -11.85
CA LYS A 64 -19.08 -15.40 -12.56
C LYS A 64 -19.39 -13.90 -12.55
N VAL A 65 -18.79 -13.16 -11.61
CA VAL A 65 -18.71 -11.71 -11.69
C VAL A 65 -17.79 -11.40 -12.86
N VAL A 66 -18.36 -11.09 -14.02
CA VAL A 66 -17.59 -10.65 -15.19
C VAL A 66 -17.19 -9.20 -14.93
N HIS A 67 -16.09 -9.02 -14.20
CA HIS A 67 -15.35 -7.77 -14.22
C HIS A 67 -14.92 -7.48 -15.66
N GLY A 68 -15.02 -6.23 -16.11
CA GLY A 68 -14.75 -5.87 -17.50
C GLY A 68 -13.28 -6.06 -17.86
N GLY A 69 -12.96 -7.16 -18.55
CA GLY A 69 -11.67 -7.48 -19.20
C GLY A 69 -10.44 -7.68 -18.30
N HIS A 70 -10.27 -6.87 -17.26
CA HIS A 70 -8.96 -6.45 -16.78
C HIS A 70 -8.74 -6.63 -15.28
N LEU A 71 -9.68 -7.24 -14.54
CA LEU A 71 -9.57 -7.45 -13.09
C LEU A 71 -9.76 -8.92 -12.72
N TRP A 72 -8.75 -9.56 -12.14
CA TRP A 72 -8.76 -10.97 -11.70
C TRP A 72 -8.13 -11.16 -10.32
N SER A 73 -8.52 -12.21 -9.60
CA SER A 73 -7.97 -12.57 -8.29
C SER A 73 -6.77 -13.52 -8.38
N ALA A 74 -6.00 -13.65 -7.28
CA ALA A 74 -4.88 -14.59 -7.18
C ALA A 74 -5.27 -16.09 -7.31
N LEU A 75 -6.56 -16.44 -7.29
CA LEU A 75 -7.06 -17.79 -7.56
C LEU A 75 -7.31 -18.03 -9.05
N GLU A 76 -7.53 -16.98 -9.83
CA GLU A 76 -7.86 -17.01 -11.24
C GLU A 76 -6.58 -16.84 -12.09
N GLN A 77 -5.54 -17.62 -11.74
CA GLN A 77 -4.17 -17.52 -12.28
C GLN A 77 -4.16 -17.15 -13.78
N PRO A 78 -3.44 -16.09 -14.19
CA PRO A 78 -3.57 -15.51 -15.52
C PRO A 78 -3.27 -16.55 -16.60
N GLN A 79 -4.33 -17.02 -17.26
CA GLN A 79 -4.24 -18.13 -18.20
C GLN A 79 -3.63 -17.65 -19.52
N ALA A 80 -2.41 -18.10 -19.83
CA ALA A 80 -1.73 -17.80 -21.09
C ALA A 80 -2.53 -18.19 -22.35
N ASN A 81 -3.55 -19.05 -22.20
CA ASN A 81 -4.45 -19.53 -23.26
C ASN A 81 -5.92 -19.10 -23.05
N GLY A 82 -6.18 -18.06 -22.25
CA GLY A 82 -7.51 -17.48 -22.08
C GLY A 82 -7.93 -16.58 -23.26
N PRO A 83 -9.23 -16.21 -23.38
CA PRO A 83 -9.71 -15.34 -24.46
C PRO A 83 -9.25 -13.88 -24.32
N ALA A 84 -8.78 -13.45 -23.15
CA ALA A 84 -8.03 -12.22 -22.97
C ALA A 84 -6.53 -12.55 -23.05
N ARG A 85 -5.85 -12.09 -24.10
CA ARG A 85 -4.42 -12.31 -24.31
C ARG A 85 -3.65 -11.17 -23.66
N PHE A 86 -3.07 -11.42 -22.49
CA PHE A 86 -2.22 -10.43 -21.80
C PHE A 86 -1.03 -9.99 -22.68
N PRO A 87 -0.50 -8.76 -22.48
CA PRO A 87 0.77 -8.31 -23.05
C PRO A 87 1.90 -9.31 -22.77
N GLY A 88 2.78 -9.50 -23.76
CA GLY A 88 3.77 -10.59 -23.73
C GLY A 88 4.76 -10.54 -22.56
N TRP A 89 4.93 -9.37 -21.92
CA TRP A 89 5.80 -9.18 -20.76
C TRP A 89 5.15 -9.59 -19.42
N PHE A 90 3.82 -9.67 -19.36
CA PHE A 90 3.10 -9.80 -18.09
C PHE A 90 3.26 -11.17 -17.41
N PRO A 91 3.19 -12.33 -18.09
CA PRO A 91 3.31 -13.64 -17.44
C PRO A 91 4.61 -13.77 -16.62
N ASP A 92 5.74 -13.34 -17.16
CA ASP A 92 7.06 -13.42 -16.51
C ASP A 92 7.15 -12.44 -15.32
N ALA A 93 6.57 -11.24 -15.46
CA ALA A 93 6.49 -10.27 -14.38
C ALA A 93 5.63 -10.79 -13.21
N TYR A 94 4.47 -11.40 -13.52
CA TYR A 94 3.60 -12.03 -12.53
C TYR A 94 4.25 -13.24 -11.85
N GLU A 95 4.95 -14.10 -12.61
CA GLU A 95 5.63 -15.26 -12.03
C GLU A 95 6.76 -14.82 -11.09
N THR A 96 7.53 -13.80 -11.48
CA THR A 96 8.58 -13.18 -10.64
C THR A 96 7.99 -12.60 -9.35
N PHE A 97 6.90 -11.84 -9.45
CA PHE A 97 6.16 -11.32 -8.29
C PHE A 97 5.65 -12.44 -7.38
N ALA A 98 5.02 -13.47 -7.94
CA ALA A 98 4.41 -14.56 -7.19
C ALA A 98 5.48 -15.40 -6.46
N LYS A 99 6.62 -15.67 -7.12
CA LYS A 99 7.80 -16.31 -6.50
C LYS A 99 8.29 -15.48 -5.32
N LYS A 100 8.53 -14.18 -5.49
CA LYS A 100 9.09 -13.30 -4.46
C LYS A 100 8.15 -13.07 -3.26
N LEU A 101 6.84 -12.99 -3.50
CA LEU A 101 5.85 -12.81 -2.43
C LEU A 101 5.56 -14.11 -1.65
N LEU A 102 5.74 -15.28 -2.27
CA LEU A 102 5.47 -16.59 -1.67
C LEU A 102 6.72 -17.37 -1.23
N ASP A 103 7.90 -16.74 -1.32
CA ASP A 103 9.17 -17.28 -0.85
C ASP A 103 9.06 -17.74 0.61
N GLN A 104 9.55 -18.97 0.89
CA GLN A 104 9.51 -19.58 2.21
C GLN A 104 10.86 -19.51 2.93
N GLU A 105 11.96 -19.36 2.20
CA GLU A 105 13.31 -19.20 2.75
C GLU A 105 13.55 -17.73 3.11
N ARG A 106 13.11 -16.80 2.25
CA ARG A 106 13.14 -15.35 2.46
C ARG A 106 11.73 -14.78 2.47
N ALA A 107 10.96 -15.11 3.51
CA ALA A 107 9.57 -14.73 3.67
C ALA A 107 9.33 -13.20 3.66
N HIS A 108 8.41 -12.73 2.81
CA HIS A 108 8.13 -11.29 2.65
C HIS A 108 7.58 -10.63 3.93
N PRO A 109 8.01 -9.41 4.30
CA PRO A 109 7.63 -8.78 5.57
C PRO A 109 6.14 -8.49 5.71
N CYS A 110 5.43 -8.25 4.59
CA CYS A 110 4.01 -7.97 4.58
C CYS A 110 3.20 -9.28 4.59
N TYR A 111 3.11 -9.93 5.76
CA TYR A 111 2.34 -11.17 5.91
C TYR A 111 0.86 -11.04 5.51
N PHE A 112 0.30 -9.83 5.47
CA PHE A 112 -1.03 -9.57 4.91
C PHE A 112 -1.06 -9.74 3.38
N GLY A 113 -0.03 -9.32 2.66
CA GLY A 113 0.11 -9.54 1.22
C GLY A 113 0.31 -11.02 0.88
N VAL A 114 1.13 -11.73 1.67
CA VAL A 114 1.32 -13.19 1.56
C VAL A 114 0.01 -13.94 1.78
N GLN A 115 -0.72 -13.64 2.87
CA GLN A 115 -2.04 -14.22 3.13
C GLN A 115 -3.10 -13.79 2.10
N GLY A 116 -2.95 -12.59 1.51
CA GLY A 116 -3.79 -12.10 0.44
C GLY A 116 -3.64 -12.97 -0.81
N GLN A 117 -2.39 -13.23 -1.22
CA GLN A 117 -2.05 -14.09 -2.35
C GLN A 117 -2.57 -15.52 -2.15
N GLN A 118 -2.23 -16.13 -1.01
CA GLN A 118 -2.60 -17.51 -0.68
C GLN A 118 -4.12 -17.77 -0.57
N ARG A 119 -4.94 -16.72 -0.51
CA ARG A 119 -6.40 -16.81 -0.26
C ARG A 119 -7.26 -16.13 -1.33
N GLY A 120 -6.70 -15.68 -2.45
CA GLY A 120 -7.47 -14.99 -3.49
C GLY A 120 -7.94 -13.57 -3.13
N ASN A 121 -7.29 -12.91 -2.17
CA ASN A 121 -7.63 -11.55 -1.75
C ASN A 121 -6.67 -10.49 -2.32
N ASN A 122 -5.56 -10.91 -2.94
CA ASN A 122 -4.87 -10.07 -3.90
C ASN A 122 -5.61 -10.16 -5.24
N TRP A 123 -5.81 -9.00 -5.85
CA TRP A 123 -6.44 -8.75 -7.13
C TRP A 123 -5.47 -7.99 -8.02
N PHE A 124 -5.65 -8.11 -9.34
CA PHE A 124 -4.67 -7.64 -10.31
C PHE A 124 -5.35 -6.96 -11.50
N THR A 125 -4.66 -5.96 -12.04
CA THR A 125 -4.93 -5.32 -13.33
C THR A 125 -3.60 -4.85 -13.94
N LEU A 126 -3.61 -4.41 -15.20
CA LEU A 126 -2.42 -3.91 -15.91
C LEU A 126 -2.54 -2.42 -16.19
N PHE A 127 -1.39 -1.77 -16.31
CA PHE A 127 -1.24 -0.50 -16.99
C PHE A 127 -0.15 -0.63 -18.05
N ASP A 128 -0.45 -0.25 -19.29
CA ASP A 128 0.50 -0.26 -20.40
C ASP A 128 0.11 0.85 -21.38
N SER A 129 0.94 1.88 -21.47
CA SER A 129 0.70 3.04 -22.34
C SER A 129 0.82 2.72 -23.83
N SER A 130 1.36 1.55 -24.18
CA SER A 130 1.38 1.01 -25.55
C SER A 130 0.00 0.48 -26.00
N PHE A 131 -0.88 0.16 -25.05
CA PHE A 131 -2.23 -0.38 -25.28
C PHE A 131 -3.29 0.49 -24.58
N PRO A 132 -3.42 1.80 -24.91
CA PRO A 132 -4.17 2.76 -24.11
C PRO A 132 -5.68 2.53 -24.06
N GLU A 133 -6.26 1.78 -25.00
CA GLU A 133 -7.68 1.39 -24.98
C GLU A 133 -7.96 0.23 -24.01
N GLU A 134 -6.98 -0.66 -23.80
CA GLU A 134 -7.14 -1.92 -23.05
C GLU A 134 -6.51 -1.83 -21.65
N HIS A 135 -5.41 -1.08 -21.51
CA HIS A 135 -4.58 -0.96 -20.32
C HIS A 135 -4.15 0.50 -20.05
N GLY A 136 -4.83 1.48 -20.64
CA GLY A 136 -4.60 2.90 -20.36
C GLY A 136 -5.31 3.41 -19.11
N VAL A 137 -5.23 4.74 -18.89
CA VAL A 137 -5.74 5.42 -17.68
C VAL A 137 -7.24 5.14 -17.44
N HIS A 138 -8.07 5.14 -18.49
CA HIS A 138 -9.51 4.85 -18.36
C HIS A 138 -9.79 3.39 -17.94
N ALA A 139 -9.09 2.41 -18.55
CA ALA A 139 -9.23 1.00 -18.17
C ALA A 139 -8.76 0.73 -16.72
N LEU A 140 -7.75 1.48 -16.25
CA LEU A 140 -7.32 1.44 -14.86
C LEU A 140 -8.31 2.14 -13.90
N ALA A 141 -8.92 3.25 -14.32
CA ALA A 141 -10.00 3.92 -13.58
C ALA A 141 -11.20 2.98 -13.38
N ASP A 142 -11.67 2.32 -14.44
CA ASP A 142 -12.71 1.29 -14.37
C ASP A 142 -12.30 0.11 -13.48
N SER A 143 -11.04 -0.34 -13.58
CA SER A 143 -10.49 -1.40 -12.72
C SER A 143 -10.49 -1.02 -11.24
N LEU A 144 -10.19 0.24 -10.91
CA LEU A 144 -10.23 0.79 -9.55
C LEU A 144 -11.67 0.87 -9.01
N VAL A 145 -12.64 1.32 -9.81
CA VAL A 145 -14.07 1.33 -9.44
C VAL A 145 -14.59 -0.10 -9.22
N ALA A 146 -14.27 -1.04 -10.13
CA ALA A 146 -14.64 -2.44 -10.02
C ALA A 146 -14.01 -3.10 -8.77
N PHE A 147 -12.73 -2.82 -8.50
CA PHE A 147 -12.07 -3.30 -7.29
C PHE A 147 -12.63 -2.64 -6.02
N ARG A 148 -13.00 -1.35 -6.03
CA ARG A 148 -13.67 -0.68 -4.89
C ARG A 148 -14.93 -1.42 -4.47
N GLU A 149 -15.78 -1.78 -5.43
CA GLU A 149 -17.01 -2.54 -5.18
C GLU A 149 -16.75 -3.97 -4.68
N GLN A 150 -15.77 -4.66 -5.25
CA GLN A 150 -15.32 -5.98 -4.77
C GLN A 150 -14.70 -5.91 -3.36
N ALA A 151 -13.92 -4.87 -3.08
CA ALA A 151 -13.30 -4.60 -1.80
C ALA A 151 -14.33 -4.24 -0.71
N ARG A 152 -15.48 -3.67 -1.07
CA ARG A 152 -16.62 -3.43 -0.17
C ARG A 152 -17.37 -4.72 0.19
N ARG A 153 -17.59 -5.62 -0.78
CA ARG A 153 -18.39 -6.86 -0.62
C ARG A 153 -17.59 -8.02 -0.01
N GLY A 154 -16.32 -8.18 -0.40
CA GLY A 154 -15.45 -9.25 0.06
C GLY A 154 -14.78 -8.99 1.43
N PRO A 155 -13.77 -9.82 1.78
CA PRO A 155 -13.03 -9.70 3.04
C PRO A 155 -12.37 -8.33 3.23
N LYS A 156 -12.23 -7.91 4.50
CA LYS A 156 -11.69 -6.60 4.90
C LYS A 156 -10.28 -6.31 4.38
N ARG A 157 -9.42 -7.35 4.26
CA ARG A 157 -8.06 -7.23 3.73
C ARG A 157 -8.02 -7.82 2.32
N GLN A 158 -8.28 -6.96 1.34
CA GLN A 158 -8.06 -7.20 -0.09
C GLN A 158 -7.12 -6.12 -0.64
N THR A 159 -6.38 -6.44 -1.69
CA THR A 159 -5.36 -5.58 -2.29
C THR A 159 -5.50 -5.61 -3.81
N LEU A 160 -5.51 -4.45 -4.48
CA LEU A 160 -5.28 -4.38 -5.92
C LEU A 160 -3.80 -4.13 -6.18
N ILE A 161 -3.24 -4.86 -7.13
CA ILE A 161 -1.83 -4.78 -7.53
C ILE A 161 -1.81 -4.55 -9.03
N VAL A 162 -1.40 -3.35 -9.43
CA VAL A 162 -1.29 -2.92 -10.83
C VAL A 162 0.14 -3.14 -11.27
N PHE A 163 0.35 -3.92 -12.33
CA PHE A 163 1.63 -3.96 -13.02
C PHE A 163 1.63 -2.89 -14.10
N ALA A 164 2.44 -1.84 -13.91
CA ALA A 164 2.70 -0.84 -14.93
C ALA A 164 3.93 -1.28 -15.74
N GLY A 165 3.72 -1.59 -17.01
CA GLY A 165 4.75 -2.14 -17.90
C GLY A 165 4.65 -1.59 -19.34
N PRO A 166 5.49 -2.10 -20.27
CA PRO A 166 6.46 -3.19 -20.11
C PRO A 166 7.58 -2.90 -19.09
N PRO A 167 8.32 -3.93 -18.61
CA PRO A 167 9.56 -3.73 -17.85
C PRO A 167 10.53 -2.81 -18.59
N GLU A 168 11.09 -1.82 -17.89
CA GLU A 168 12.10 -0.90 -18.43
C GLU A 168 13.47 -1.19 -17.79
N PRO A 169 14.41 -1.90 -18.45
CA PRO A 169 15.65 -2.38 -17.84
C PRO A 169 16.67 -1.28 -17.45
N HIS A 170 16.35 -0.02 -17.73
CA HIS A 170 17.20 1.16 -17.49
C HIS A 170 16.45 2.28 -16.76
N ALA A 171 15.22 2.04 -16.29
CA ALA A 171 14.47 3.02 -15.52
C ALA A 171 14.90 3.00 -14.05
N GLU A 172 15.38 4.15 -13.56
CA GLU A 172 15.84 4.31 -12.18
C GLU A 172 14.66 4.37 -11.21
N LEU A 173 14.94 4.40 -9.90
CA LEU A 173 13.87 4.61 -8.91
C LEU A 173 13.15 5.95 -9.11
N ALA A 174 13.88 7.00 -9.53
CA ALA A 174 13.33 8.33 -9.76
C ALA A 174 12.31 8.36 -10.91
N ASP A 175 12.57 7.64 -12.01
CA ASP A 175 11.66 7.56 -13.16
C ASP A 175 10.36 6.85 -12.77
N HIS A 176 10.49 5.73 -12.05
CA HIS A 176 9.35 5.00 -11.50
C HIS A 176 8.55 5.81 -10.48
N GLN A 177 9.19 6.67 -9.69
CA GLN A 177 8.52 7.63 -8.80
C GLN A 177 7.75 8.70 -9.61
N ALA A 178 8.37 9.27 -10.64
CA ALA A 178 7.72 10.26 -11.51
C ALA A 178 6.52 9.66 -12.26
N ALA A 179 6.64 8.43 -12.77
CA ALA A 179 5.56 7.68 -13.41
C ALA A 179 4.42 7.39 -12.42
N PHE A 180 4.71 6.96 -11.19
CA PHE A 180 3.71 6.76 -10.13
C PHE A 180 2.89 8.03 -9.85
N TRP A 181 3.56 9.16 -9.60
CA TRP A 181 2.87 10.42 -9.31
C TRP A 181 2.09 10.97 -10.51
N THR A 182 2.59 10.74 -11.73
CA THR A 182 1.89 11.09 -12.98
C THR A 182 0.61 10.28 -13.12
N LEU A 183 0.68 8.96 -12.98
CA LEU A 183 -0.49 8.08 -13.08
C LEU A 183 -1.55 8.39 -12.01
N LEU A 184 -1.17 8.78 -10.80
CA LEU A 184 -2.15 9.27 -9.81
C LEU A 184 -2.84 10.57 -10.26
N ARG A 185 -2.13 11.53 -10.85
CA ARG A 185 -2.74 12.76 -11.38
C ARG A 185 -3.65 12.47 -12.57
N ASP A 186 -3.22 11.61 -13.49
CA ASP A 186 -3.99 11.24 -14.69
C ASP A 186 -5.30 10.51 -14.31
N LEU A 187 -5.23 9.58 -13.35
CA LEU A 187 -6.42 8.96 -12.76
C LEU A 187 -7.35 9.99 -12.10
N SER A 188 -6.80 11.00 -11.42
CA SER A 188 -7.60 12.07 -10.80
C SER A 188 -8.23 13.01 -11.82
N ALA A 189 -7.67 13.12 -13.02
CA ALA A 189 -8.20 13.93 -14.11
C ALA A 189 -9.35 13.24 -14.87
N VAL A 190 -9.50 11.92 -14.72
CA VAL A 190 -10.63 11.13 -15.27
C VAL A 190 -11.62 10.63 -14.21
N ASP A 191 -11.42 10.97 -12.93
CA ASP A 191 -12.40 10.65 -11.89
C ASP A 191 -13.70 11.44 -12.11
N THR A 192 -14.83 10.77 -11.90
CA THR A 192 -16.18 11.32 -12.07
C THR A 192 -16.95 11.40 -10.76
N ASP A 193 -16.50 10.70 -9.71
CA ASP A 193 -17.00 10.92 -8.35
C ASP A 193 -16.33 12.21 -7.79
N PRO A 194 -17.05 13.06 -7.03
CA PRO A 194 -16.45 14.23 -6.40
C PRO A 194 -15.45 13.84 -5.30
N TRP A 195 -14.43 14.67 -5.08
CA TRP A 195 -13.48 14.49 -3.99
C TRP A 195 -14.23 14.46 -2.63
N PRO A 196 -14.00 13.43 -1.78
CA PRO A 196 -14.89 13.13 -0.67
C PRO A 196 -14.84 14.20 0.45
N GLU A 197 -16.02 14.49 1.01
CA GLU A 197 -16.14 15.38 2.17
C GLU A 197 -15.29 14.91 3.36
N GLY A 198 -14.71 15.87 4.08
CA GLY A 198 -13.81 15.60 5.20
C GLY A 198 -12.36 15.27 4.83
N TYR A 199 -12.03 15.21 3.52
CA TYR A 199 -10.64 15.04 3.06
C TYR A 199 -10.15 16.34 2.40
N PRO A 200 -9.02 16.91 2.84
CA PRO A 200 -8.46 18.10 2.21
C PRO A 200 -7.98 17.77 0.79
N THR A 201 -8.16 18.70 -0.14
CA THR A 201 -7.58 18.65 -1.49
C THR A 201 -6.13 19.17 -1.51
N ASP A 202 -5.78 20.07 -0.59
CA ASP A 202 -4.42 20.58 -0.40
C ASP A 202 -3.45 19.50 0.08
N THR A 203 -2.44 19.20 -0.74
CA THR A 203 -1.38 18.21 -0.48
C THR A 203 -0.42 18.59 0.64
N ALA A 204 -0.37 19.87 1.03
CA ALA A 204 0.38 20.32 2.20
C ALA A 204 -0.34 19.97 3.52
N SER A 205 -1.62 19.58 3.48
CA SER A 205 -2.33 19.13 4.68
C SER A 205 -1.82 17.78 5.18
N PRO A 206 -1.50 17.61 6.49
CA PRO A 206 -1.14 16.31 7.08
C PRO A 206 -2.21 15.23 6.94
N ALA A 207 -3.49 15.65 6.80
CA ALA A 207 -4.61 14.75 6.61
C ALA A 207 -4.80 14.31 5.14
N TRP A 208 -4.09 14.93 4.18
CA TRP A 208 -4.23 14.61 2.76
C TRP A 208 -3.89 13.14 2.48
N GLN A 209 -4.77 12.51 1.71
CA GLN A 209 -4.61 11.19 1.12
C GLN A 209 -5.15 11.29 -0.30
N TRP A 210 -4.54 10.57 -1.24
CA TRP A 210 -5.09 10.46 -2.58
C TRP A 210 -6.47 9.79 -2.52
N CYS A 211 -7.47 10.45 -3.11
CA CYS A 211 -8.84 9.97 -3.18
C CYS A 211 -9.20 9.72 -4.65
N PHE A 212 -10.00 8.68 -4.88
CA PHE A 212 -10.47 8.30 -6.20
C PHE A 212 -11.77 7.50 -6.06
N ALA A 213 -12.71 7.67 -6.98
CA ALA A 213 -14.03 7.03 -6.95
C ALA A 213 -14.72 7.26 -5.57
N GLY A 214 -14.73 8.51 -5.12
CA GLY A 214 -15.43 8.96 -3.92
C GLY A 214 -14.90 8.45 -2.57
N GLU A 215 -13.73 7.79 -2.51
CA GLU A 215 -13.11 7.42 -1.23
C GLU A 215 -11.57 7.58 -1.21
N PRO A 216 -10.95 7.84 -0.05
CA PRO A 216 -9.50 7.84 0.12
C PRO A 216 -8.88 6.45 0.00
N TRP A 217 -7.77 6.35 -0.71
CA TRP A 217 -7.01 5.12 -0.87
C TRP A 217 -5.74 5.13 -0.03
N PHE A 218 -5.39 3.95 0.48
CA PHE A 218 -4.00 3.66 0.81
C PHE A 218 -3.33 3.12 -0.44
N THR A 219 -2.47 3.94 -1.05
CA THR A 219 -1.71 3.58 -2.25
C THR A 219 -0.21 3.67 -1.98
N PHE A 220 0.59 2.84 -2.64
CA PHE A 220 2.05 2.97 -2.65
C PHE A 220 2.66 2.29 -3.89
N MET A 221 3.86 2.71 -4.26
CA MET A 221 4.65 2.05 -5.31
C MET A 221 5.66 1.04 -4.77
N ALA A 222 5.94 0.07 -5.62
CA ALA A 222 7.09 -0.82 -5.60
C ALA A 222 7.77 -0.76 -6.99
N SER A 223 9.08 -1.00 -7.05
CA SER A 223 9.89 -0.82 -8.27
C SER A 223 11.16 -1.69 -8.22
N PRO A 224 11.69 -2.16 -9.37
CA PRO A 224 12.99 -2.82 -9.45
C PRO A 224 14.16 -1.92 -8.99
N GLY A 225 14.00 -0.59 -9.01
CA GLY A 225 14.98 0.40 -8.56
C GLY A 225 15.10 0.56 -7.04
N TYR A 226 14.30 -0.16 -6.23
CA TYR A 226 14.62 -0.33 -4.82
C TYR A 226 15.67 -1.43 -4.68
N HIS A 227 16.87 -1.07 -4.24
CA HIS A 227 18.02 -1.99 -4.07
C HIS A 227 18.31 -2.28 -2.60
N HIS A 228 18.09 -1.29 -1.72
CA HIS A 228 18.23 -1.43 -0.28
C HIS A 228 16.92 -1.85 0.40
N ARG A 229 15.78 -1.37 -0.11
CA ARG A 229 14.43 -1.71 0.36
C ARG A 229 13.80 -2.77 -0.52
N ASP A 230 14.40 -3.95 -0.53
CA ASP A 230 13.91 -5.06 -1.34
C ASP A 230 12.45 -5.45 -1.03
N SER A 231 11.93 -5.12 0.17
CA SER A 231 10.50 -5.23 0.52
C SER A 231 9.56 -4.39 -0.35
N ARG A 232 10.09 -3.35 -1.00
CA ARG A 232 9.47 -2.49 -2.04
C ARG A 232 9.93 -2.83 -3.46
N ASN A 233 10.74 -3.86 -3.66
CA ASN A 233 11.05 -4.41 -4.96
C ASN A 233 10.17 -5.64 -5.20
N LEU A 234 9.12 -5.52 -6.02
CA LEU A 234 8.10 -6.58 -6.19
C LEU A 234 8.22 -7.37 -7.50
N GLY A 235 9.17 -7.03 -8.38
CA GLY A 235 9.32 -7.65 -9.70
C GLY A 235 10.00 -6.71 -10.69
N PRO A 236 9.96 -7.03 -12.00
CA PRO A 236 10.66 -6.27 -13.04
C PRO A 236 9.95 -4.99 -13.49
N CYS A 237 8.75 -4.71 -12.97
CA CYS A 237 7.89 -3.58 -13.35
C CYS A 237 7.70 -2.59 -12.20
N LEU A 238 7.35 -1.34 -12.52
CA LEU A 238 6.62 -0.49 -11.59
C LEU A 238 5.34 -1.23 -11.17
N THR A 239 5.15 -1.35 -9.86
CA THR A 239 4.01 -2.06 -9.27
C THR A 239 3.30 -1.10 -8.34
N LEU A 240 2.05 -0.74 -8.65
CA LEU A 240 1.23 0.11 -7.79
C LEU A 240 0.32 -0.76 -6.94
N VAL A 241 0.26 -0.49 -5.64
CA VAL A 241 -0.54 -1.26 -4.67
C VAL A 241 -1.64 -0.36 -4.13
N PHE A 242 -2.91 -0.68 -4.42
CA PHE A 242 -4.07 0.10 -4.00
C PHE A 242 -4.94 -0.69 -3.02
N GLN A 243 -5.34 -0.04 -1.92
CA GLN A 243 -6.17 -0.61 -0.85
C GLN A 243 -7.21 0.40 -0.37
N THR A 244 -8.47 -0.01 -0.27
CA THR A 244 -9.51 0.78 0.40
C THR A 244 -9.26 0.79 1.91
N ARG A 245 -9.79 1.79 2.63
CA ARG A 245 -9.50 1.94 4.08
C ARG A 245 -9.86 0.72 4.94
N ARG A 246 -10.73 -0.18 4.47
CA ARG A 246 -11.17 -1.42 5.15
C ARG A 246 -10.01 -2.34 5.55
N VAL A 247 -8.86 -2.26 4.88
CA VAL A 247 -7.69 -3.09 5.22
C VAL A 247 -7.21 -2.85 6.65
N PHE A 248 -7.39 -1.63 7.18
CA PHE A 248 -7.00 -1.25 8.53
C PHE A 248 -8.07 -1.53 9.61
N ASP A 249 -9.23 -2.09 9.24
CA ASP A 249 -10.29 -2.44 10.17
C ASP A 249 -9.76 -3.37 11.28
N GLY A 250 -9.86 -2.92 12.54
CA GLY A 250 -9.34 -3.65 13.70
C GLY A 250 -7.80 -3.74 13.77
N LEU A 251 -7.08 -2.89 13.02
CA LEU A 251 -5.61 -2.80 12.98
C LEU A 251 -5.10 -1.37 13.22
N SER A 252 -5.92 -0.49 13.82
CA SER A 252 -5.51 0.86 14.21
C SER A 252 -4.39 0.83 15.26
N GLY A 253 -3.64 1.94 15.39
CA GLY A 253 -2.54 2.06 16.36
C GLY A 253 -2.96 1.93 17.84
N SER A 254 -4.24 2.10 18.15
CA SER A 254 -4.82 1.90 19.49
C SER A 254 -5.22 0.44 19.76
N THR A 255 -5.35 -0.41 18.73
CA THR A 255 -5.70 -1.83 18.93
C THR A 255 -4.47 -2.69 19.24
N VAL A 256 -4.62 -3.66 20.14
CA VAL A 256 -3.59 -4.68 20.43
C VAL A 256 -3.18 -5.43 19.15
N ALA A 257 -4.14 -5.75 18.28
CA ALA A 257 -3.90 -6.41 17.01
C ALA A 257 -3.09 -5.54 16.03
N GLY A 258 -3.45 -4.26 15.87
CA GLY A 258 -2.71 -3.30 15.03
C GLY A 258 -1.29 -3.05 15.53
N GLN A 259 -1.10 -2.93 16.85
CA GLN A 259 0.24 -2.80 17.44
C GLN A 259 1.08 -4.06 17.26
N ALA A 260 0.50 -5.26 17.45
CA ALA A 260 1.19 -6.52 17.20
C ALA A 260 1.58 -6.69 15.73
N ALA A 261 0.67 -6.35 14.80
CA ALA A 261 0.93 -6.36 13.37
C ALA A 261 2.09 -5.41 12.99
N LYS A 262 2.06 -4.15 13.48
CA LYS A 262 3.13 -3.17 13.24
C LYS A 262 4.49 -3.63 13.79
N ARG A 263 4.53 -4.20 15.01
CA ARG A 263 5.77 -4.77 15.57
C ARG A 263 6.31 -5.93 14.73
N ARG A 264 5.44 -6.87 14.33
CA ARG A 264 5.84 -8.02 13.49
C ARG A 264 6.37 -7.60 12.12
N ILE A 265 5.72 -6.63 11.47
CA ILE A 265 6.14 -6.15 10.15
C ILE A 265 7.48 -5.40 10.24
N ARG A 266 7.70 -4.57 11.26
CA ARG A 266 9.01 -3.89 11.47
C ARG A 266 10.15 -4.88 11.73
N ALA A 267 9.96 -5.83 12.65
CA ALA A 267 10.94 -6.86 12.91
C ALA A 267 11.26 -7.72 11.65
N ALA A 268 10.29 -7.95 10.77
CA ALA A 268 10.53 -8.64 9.51
C ALA A 268 11.26 -7.76 8.47
N LEU A 269 10.95 -6.46 8.38
CA LEU A 269 11.67 -5.50 7.53
C LEU A 269 13.15 -5.41 7.92
N GLU A 270 13.45 -5.36 9.22
CA GLU A 270 14.82 -5.33 9.79
C GLU A 270 15.70 -6.53 9.42
N HIS A 271 15.11 -7.63 8.90
CA HIS A 271 15.83 -8.82 8.42
C HIS A 271 15.75 -9.00 6.88
N TYR A 272 14.92 -8.21 6.19
CA TYR A 272 14.62 -8.39 4.76
C TYR A 272 15.24 -7.29 3.90
N ASP A 273 15.19 -6.05 4.37
CA ASP A 273 15.81 -4.87 3.75
C ASP A 273 17.26 -4.72 4.26
N THR A 274 18.17 -4.16 3.47
CA THR A 274 19.55 -3.88 3.90
C THR A 274 19.68 -2.58 4.71
N VAL A 275 18.56 -1.90 4.94
CA VAL A 275 18.45 -0.62 5.66
C VAL A 275 17.24 -0.65 6.60
N PRO A 276 17.27 0.05 7.75
CA PRO A 276 16.17 0.00 8.71
C PRO A 276 14.85 0.56 8.13
N PRO A 277 13.69 0.25 8.74
CA PRO A 277 12.39 0.76 8.32
C PRO A 277 12.37 2.30 8.22
N HIS A 278 12.01 2.83 7.05
CA HIS A 278 12.04 4.27 6.77
C HIS A 278 11.24 5.09 7.82
N PRO A 279 11.71 6.25 8.33
CA PRO A 279 10.99 7.02 9.35
C PRO A 279 9.53 7.36 9.01
N TYR A 280 9.25 7.67 7.74
CA TYR A 280 7.87 7.84 7.24
C TYR A 280 6.93 6.65 7.53
N LEU A 281 7.43 5.41 7.69
CA LEU A 281 6.65 4.20 8.04
C LEU A 281 6.32 4.11 9.54
N GLY A 282 5.78 5.19 10.10
CA GLY A 282 5.20 5.23 11.43
C GLY A 282 6.11 5.69 12.57
N ASP A 283 7.19 6.43 12.31
CA ASP A 283 7.83 7.26 13.34
C ASP A 283 6.88 8.42 13.67
N PRO A 284 6.49 8.67 14.94
CA PRO A 284 5.57 9.76 15.30
C PRO A 284 6.01 11.16 14.84
N MET A 285 7.32 11.40 14.68
CA MET A 285 7.88 12.69 14.26
C MET A 285 7.75 12.93 12.75
N TYR A 286 7.80 11.87 11.93
CA TYR A 286 7.87 11.99 10.46
C TYR A 286 6.61 11.49 9.75
N SER A 287 5.99 10.42 10.25
CA SER A 287 4.80 9.80 9.63
C SER A 287 3.49 10.55 9.87
N SER A 288 3.49 11.47 10.84
CA SER A 288 2.35 12.33 11.20
C SER A 288 2.26 13.60 10.34
N VAL A 289 3.37 14.02 9.72
CA VAL A 289 3.48 15.33 9.04
C VAL A 289 2.82 15.30 7.67
N HIS A 290 3.09 14.28 6.85
CA HIS A 290 2.41 14.07 5.57
C HIS A 290 2.31 12.58 5.23
N LYS A 291 1.09 12.07 5.02
CA LYS A 291 0.87 10.65 4.70
C LYS A 291 1.41 10.24 3.33
N TRP A 292 1.35 11.13 2.35
CA TRP A 292 1.77 10.88 0.97
C TRP A 292 3.25 10.47 0.85
N ARG A 293 4.10 10.85 1.82
CA ARG A 293 5.51 10.44 1.94
C ARG A 293 5.71 8.94 2.18
N GLN A 294 4.64 8.16 2.38
CA GLN A 294 4.68 6.70 2.48
C GLN A 294 4.37 6.00 1.14
N TYR A 295 3.84 6.74 0.15
CA TYR A 295 3.41 6.20 -1.14
C TYR A 295 4.66 5.82 -1.97
N ALA A 296 5.53 6.80 -2.20
CA ALA A 296 6.88 6.62 -2.72
C ALA A 296 7.88 6.89 -1.58
N LEU A 297 8.76 5.91 -1.29
CA LEU A 297 9.84 6.06 -0.32
C LEU A 297 11.18 6.29 -1.03
N PRO A 298 12.11 7.05 -0.42
CA PRO A 298 13.54 6.90 -0.67
C PRO A 298 14.02 5.47 -0.35
N ASP A 299 15.00 4.98 -1.12
CA ASP A 299 15.67 3.71 -0.84
C ASP A 299 16.65 3.82 0.35
N ASP A 300 17.14 5.05 0.62
CA ASP A 300 18.00 5.39 1.76
C ASP A 300 17.17 5.80 3.01
N GLN A 301 17.76 6.58 3.92
CA GLN A 301 17.09 7.08 5.14
C GLN A 301 16.75 8.59 5.07
N SER A 302 16.72 9.19 3.88
CA SER A 302 16.50 10.64 3.72
C SER A 302 15.10 11.08 4.19
N VAL A 303 15.05 12.26 4.81
CA VAL A 303 13.81 12.86 5.32
C VAL A 303 13.77 14.35 4.99
N GLY A 304 12.56 14.88 4.81
CA GLY A 304 12.32 16.25 4.30
C GLY A 304 12.04 16.24 2.80
N GLU A 305 12.84 15.51 2.02
CA GLU A 305 12.66 15.44 0.57
C GLU A 305 11.55 14.46 0.11
N PRO A 306 10.90 14.73 -1.04
CA PRO A 306 10.83 16.06 -1.68
C PRO A 306 10.10 17.05 -0.74
N GLU A 307 10.42 18.34 -0.72
CA GLU A 307 9.75 19.29 0.20
C GLU A 307 8.21 19.29 0.06
N LYS A 308 7.72 19.24 -1.18
CA LYS A 308 6.29 19.26 -1.55
C LYS A 308 5.82 17.91 -2.11
N CYS A 309 4.51 17.68 -2.11
CA CYS A 309 3.95 16.48 -2.72
C CYS A 309 4.05 16.55 -4.26
N PRO A 310 4.67 15.58 -4.95
CA PRO A 310 4.76 15.61 -6.42
C PRO A 310 3.41 15.43 -7.14
N PHE A 311 2.34 15.12 -6.40
CA PHE A 311 0.96 15.18 -6.92
C PHE A 311 0.51 16.62 -7.25
N ALA A 312 1.09 17.64 -6.62
CA ALA A 312 0.66 19.03 -6.77
C ALA A 312 1.11 19.71 -8.09
N GLY A 313 2.11 19.14 -8.78
CA GLY A 313 2.85 19.80 -9.86
C GLY A 313 4.19 20.35 -9.39
#